data_AF-A0A090ESJ3-F1
#
_entry.id   AF-A0A090ESJ3-F1
#
_cell.length_a   1.000
_cell.length_b   1.000
_cell.length_c   1.000
_cell.angle_alpha   90.00
_cell.angle_beta   90.00
_cell.angle_gamma   90.00
#
_symmetry.space_group_name_H-M   'P 1'
#
loop_
_entity.id
_entity.type
_entity.pdbx_description
1 polymer ?
#
loop_
_entity_poly.entity_id
_entity_poly.type
_entity_poly.pdbx_seq_one_letter_code
_entity_poly.pdbx_strand_id
1 'polypeptide(L)'
;MFQRLFGRERNANRAITDALYAQIVAAARQTLFYSDWNVPDTPLGRFEMLSLHIYLVQHRLHGEQGVAAEVAQVLIDEFFLDVDHSLRELGISDVGVPKRMKKLARMFYGRTAAYDDALRENDRAALAAALARNVRPDAGPWPQASLLADYVCDASKKLAAQPTESIAAGTVAFPAAGAA
;
A
#
# COMPACT_ATOMS: atom_id res chain seq x y z
N MET A 1 19.27 -32.05 -13.22
CA MET A 1 19.16 -31.84 -11.75
C MET A 1 19.00 -30.36 -11.38
N PHE A 2 19.64 -29.42 -12.10
CA PHE A 2 19.54 -27.98 -11.84
C PHE A 2 18.16 -27.33 -12.10
N GLN A 3 17.39 -27.77 -13.11
CA GLN A 3 16.04 -27.22 -13.37
C GLN A 3 15.03 -27.41 -12.23
N ARG A 4 15.21 -28.43 -11.36
CA ARG A 4 14.33 -28.68 -10.21
C ARG A 4 14.61 -27.77 -9.00
N LEU A 5 15.82 -27.20 -8.91
CA LEU A 5 16.20 -26.27 -7.84
C LEU A 5 15.66 -24.87 -8.14
N PHE A 6 15.84 -24.38 -9.37
CA PHE A 6 15.30 -23.08 -9.80
C PHE A 6 13.76 -23.01 -9.76
N GLY A 7 13.07 -24.11 -10.05
CA GLY A 7 11.61 -24.17 -9.92
C GLY A 7 11.12 -24.09 -8.47
N ARG A 8 11.90 -24.59 -7.50
CA ARG A 8 11.55 -24.60 -6.08
C ARG A 8 11.78 -23.23 -5.43
N GLU A 9 12.89 -22.57 -5.77
CA GLU A 9 13.18 -21.19 -5.35
C GLU A 9 12.15 -20.21 -5.92
N ARG A 10 11.80 -20.34 -7.20
CA ARG A 10 10.76 -19.48 -7.82
C ARG A 10 9.38 -19.64 -7.15
N ASN A 11 9.01 -20.88 -6.78
CA ASN A 11 7.75 -21.15 -6.09
C ASN A 11 7.77 -20.64 -4.63
N ALA A 12 8.90 -20.74 -3.94
CA ALA A 12 9.06 -20.19 -2.59
C ALA A 12 8.95 -18.65 -2.59
N ASN A 13 9.61 -17.98 -3.53
CA ASN A 13 9.55 -16.52 -3.66
C ASN A 13 8.13 -16.02 -3.99
N ARG A 14 7.38 -16.77 -4.80
CA ARG A 14 5.96 -16.49 -5.06
C ARG A 14 5.11 -16.66 -3.81
N ALA A 15 5.25 -17.77 -3.07
CA ALA A 15 4.51 -17.98 -1.83
C ALA A 15 4.79 -16.88 -0.78
N ILE A 16 6.04 -16.43 -0.67
CA ILE A 16 6.45 -15.30 0.17
C ILE A 16 5.73 -14.01 -0.23
N THR A 17 5.76 -13.68 -1.53
CA THR A 17 5.18 -12.42 -2.01
C THR A 17 3.65 -12.44 -1.93
N ASP A 18 3.02 -13.57 -2.25
CA ASP A 18 1.58 -13.77 -2.11
C ASP A 18 1.15 -13.60 -0.63
N ALA A 19 1.93 -14.13 0.31
CA ALA A 19 1.67 -13.98 1.74
C ALA A 19 1.79 -12.52 2.21
N LEU A 20 2.81 -11.78 1.75
CA LEU A 20 2.97 -10.36 2.05
C LEU A 20 1.82 -9.55 1.47
N TYR A 21 1.49 -9.78 0.20
CA TYR A 21 0.42 -9.06 -0.48
C TYR A 21 -0.92 -9.30 0.22
N ALA A 22 -1.23 -10.55 0.61
CA ALA A 22 -2.43 -10.86 1.38
C ALA A 22 -2.48 -10.13 2.73
N GLN A 23 -1.36 -10.01 3.45
CA GLN A 23 -1.29 -9.24 4.71
C GLN A 23 -1.50 -7.75 4.48
N ILE A 24 -0.94 -7.17 3.42
CA ILE A 24 -1.12 -5.76 3.04
C ILE A 24 -2.59 -5.50 2.66
N VAL A 25 -3.19 -6.38 1.86
CA VAL A 25 -4.61 -6.29 1.49
C VAL A 25 -5.51 -6.40 2.72
N ALA A 26 -5.21 -7.33 3.63
CA ALA A 26 -5.96 -7.45 4.89
C ALA A 26 -5.85 -6.18 5.74
N ALA A 27 -4.64 -5.61 5.86
CA ALA A 27 -4.42 -4.36 6.57
C ALA A 27 -5.19 -3.19 5.93
N ALA A 28 -5.20 -3.07 4.60
CA ALA A 28 -5.94 -2.04 3.88
C ALA A 28 -7.48 -2.18 3.96
N ARG A 29 -7.97 -3.38 4.31
CA ARG A 29 -9.41 -3.71 4.41
C ARG A 29 -9.96 -3.65 5.83
N GLN A 30 -9.20 -3.13 6.80
CA GLN A 30 -9.71 -2.95 8.15
C GLN A 30 -10.98 -2.09 8.15
N THR A 31 -12.04 -2.62 8.75
CA THR A 31 -13.40 -2.07 8.67
C THR A 31 -13.49 -0.63 9.14
N LEU A 32 -12.73 -0.27 10.19
CA LEU A 32 -12.77 1.05 10.83
C LEU A 32 -12.48 2.20 9.85
N PHE A 33 -11.64 1.98 8.84
CA PHE A 33 -11.34 2.99 7.83
C PHE A 33 -12.61 3.44 7.11
N TYR A 34 -13.46 2.48 6.76
CA TYR A 34 -14.65 2.69 5.94
C TYR A 34 -15.86 3.07 6.81
N SER A 35 -16.00 2.48 8.00
CA SER A 35 -17.14 2.71 8.88
C SER A 35 -17.03 4.02 9.67
N ASP A 36 -15.98 4.18 10.45
CA ASP A 36 -15.88 5.25 11.46
C ASP A 36 -15.03 6.42 10.93
N TRP A 37 -14.05 6.12 10.09
CA TRP A 37 -13.17 7.13 9.51
C TRP A 37 -13.65 7.66 8.16
N ASN A 38 -14.78 7.19 7.65
CA ASN A 38 -15.44 7.72 6.45
C ASN A 38 -14.54 7.72 5.19
N VAL A 39 -13.64 6.75 5.06
CA VAL A 39 -13.02 6.45 3.77
C VAL A 39 -14.11 5.96 2.82
N PRO A 40 -14.24 6.51 1.59
CA PRO A 40 -15.29 6.09 0.67
C PRO A 40 -15.16 4.60 0.32
N ASP A 41 -16.18 3.80 0.61
CA ASP A 41 -16.23 2.39 0.18
C ASP A 41 -16.60 2.28 -1.31
N THR A 42 -15.68 2.74 -2.15
CA THR A 42 -15.78 2.76 -3.61
C THR A 42 -14.51 2.16 -4.20
N PRO A 43 -14.49 1.74 -5.49
CA PRO A 43 -13.26 1.26 -6.11
C PRO A 43 -12.08 2.20 -5.96
N LEU A 44 -12.31 3.51 -6.07
CA LEU A 44 -11.26 4.50 -5.88
C LEU A 44 -10.83 4.60 -4.42
N GLY A 45 -11.74 4.62 -3.45
CA GLY A 45 -11.37 4.67 -2.03
C GLY A 45 -10.65 3.41 -1.54
N ARG A 46 -11.03 2.23 -2.06
CA ARG A 46 -10.29 0.97 -1.82
C ARG A 46 -8.88 1.01 -2.44
N PHE A 47 -8.75 1.55 -3.66
CA PHE A 47 -7.46 1.80 -4.28
C PHE A 47 -6.60 2.74 -3.44
N GLU A 48 -7.17 3.82 -2.89
CA GLU A 48 -6.46 4.77 -2.03
C GLU A 48 -5.89 4.06 -0.78
N MET A 49 -6.70 3.23 -0.12
CA MET A 49 -6.25 2.51 1.07
C MET A 49 -5.19 1.47 0.77
N LEU A 50 -5.36 0.68 -0.29
CA LEU A 50 -4.36 -0.30 -0.70
C LEU A 50 -3.05 0.38 -1.12
N SER A 51 -3.15 1.44 -1.91
CA SER A 51 -1.99 2.27 -2.32
C SER A 51 -1.21 2.80 -1.13
N LEU A 52 -1.90 3.29 -0.10
CA LEU A 52 -1.27 3.80 1.12
C LEU A 52 -0.49 2.72 1.86
N HIS A 53 -1.04 1.51 1.97
CA HIS A 53 -0.37 0.39 2.65
C HIS A 53 0.79 -0.17 1.83
N ILE A 54 0.66 -0.25 0.50
CA ILE A 54 1.76 -0.58 -0.40
C ILE A 54 2.88 0.46 -0.25
N TYR A 55 2.55 1.75 -0.28
CA TYR A 55 3.51 2.82 -0.06
C TYR A 55 4.28 2.67 1.26
N LEU A 56 3.60 2.36 2.37
CA LEU A 56 4.26 2.16 3.67
C LEU A 56 5.29 1.03 3.65
N VAL A 57 5.01 -0.06 2.95
CA VAL A 57 5.98 -1.17 2.79
C VAL A 57 7.13 -0.76 1.86
N GLN A 58 6.83 -0.07 0.76
CA GLN A 58 7.87 0.47 -0.14
C GLN A 58 8.80 1.45 0.58
N HIS A 59 8.23 2.33 1.40
CA HIS A 59 8.96 3.27 2.24
C HIS A 59 9.85 2.53 3.24
N ARG A 60 9.35 1.46 3.88
CA ARG A 60 10.17 0.62 4.78
C ARG A 60 11.32 -0.07 4.05
N LEU A 61 11.09 -0.59 2.85
CA LEU A 61 12.10 -1.31 2.08
C LEU A 61 13.01 -0.39 1.26
N HIS A 62 12.83 0.93 1.37
CA HIS A 62 13.62 1.90 0.64
C HIS A 62 15.10 1.84 1.05
N GLY A 63 16.00 1.69 0.07
CA GLY A 63 17.43 1.61 0.28
C GLY A 63 17.95 0.20 0.68
N GLU A 64 17.06 -0.76 0.91
CA GLU A 64 17.44 -2.17 1.10
C GLU A 64 17.99 -2.77 -0.21
N GLN A 65 18.76 -3.85 -0.09
CA GLN A 65 19.41 -4.53 -1.21
C GLN A 65 19.09 -6.03 -1.23
N GLY A 66 19.40 -6.69 -2.35
CA GLY A 66 19.19 -8.13 -2.51
C GLY A 66 17.70 -8.52 -2.43
N VAL A 67 17.40 -9.59 -1.70
CA VAL A 67 16.05 -10.18 -1.62
C VAL A 67 14.98 -9.16 -1.20
N ALA A 68 15.30 -8.25 -0.28
CA ALA A 68 14.35 -7.23 0.16
C ALA A 68 13.96 -6.24 -0.94
N ALA A 69 14.94 -5.83 -1.77
CA ALA A 69 14.69 -4.97 -2.93
C ALA A 69 13.87 -5.71 -4.00
N GLU A 70 14.15 -6.99 -4.23
CA GLU A 70 13.38 -7.84 -5.13
C GLU A 70 11.93 -7.98 -4.66
N VAL A 71 11.71 -8.25 -3.37
CA VAL A 71 10.37 -8.32 -2.76
C VAL A 71 9.62 -6.99 -2.94
N ALA A 72 10.28 -5.85 -2.75
CA ALA A 72 9.67 -4.54 -2.97
C ALA A 72 9.20 -4.37 -4.43
N GLN A 73 10.01 -4.79 -5.41
CA GLN A 73 9.63 -4.75 -6.82
C GLN A 73 8.45 -5.68 -7.13
N VAL A 74 8.49 -6.93 -6.66
CA VAL A 74 7.39 -7.87 -6.93
C VAL A 74 6.09 -7.40 -6.28
N LEU A 75 6.14 -6.79 -5.09
CA LEU A 75 4.95 -6.23 -4.44
C LEU A 75 4.31 -5.09 -5.24
N ILE A 76 5.11 -4.20 -5.85
CA ILE A 76 4.55 -3.10 -6.65
C ILE A 76 3.99 -3.62 -7.97
N ASP A 77 4.62 -4.62 -8.58
CA ASP A 77 4.13 -5.28 -9.79
C ASP A 77 2.79 -5.99 -9.53
N GLU A 78 2.70 -6.77 -8.45
CA GLU A 78 1.47 -7.47 -8.06
C GLU A 78 0.35 -6.48 -7.73
N PHE A 79 0.68 -5.37 -7.06
CA PHE A 79 -0.27 -4.29 -6.83
C PHE A 79 -0.86 -3.72 -8.12
N PHE A 80 -0.03 -3.38 -9.11
CA PHE A 80 -0.54 -2.85 -10.38
C PHE A 80 -1.25 -3.91 -11.22
N LEU A 81 -0.87 -5.20 -11.10
CA LEU A 81 -1.60 -6.30 -11.72
C LEU A 81 -3.01 -6.45 -11.14
N ASP A 82 -3.15 -6.39 -9.81
CA ASP A 82 -4.45 -6.43 -9.12
C ASP A 82 -5.34 -5.23 -9.49
N VAL A 83 -4.74 -4.04 -9.62
CA VAL A 83 -5.44 -2.84 -10.11
C VAL A 83 -5.90 -3.00 -11.56
N ASP A 84 -5.09 -3.59 -12.44
CA ASP A 84 -5.45 -3.88 -13.83
C ASP A 84 -6.62 -4.86 -13.91
N HIS A 85 -6.58 -5.96 -13.15
CA HIS A 85 -7.67 -6.92 -13.02
C HIS A 85 -8.95 -6.25 -12.50
N SER A 86 -8.85 -5.47 -11.42
CA SER A 86 -9.99 -4.74 -10.84
C SER A 86 -10.65 -3.80 -11.85
N LEU A 87 -9.87 -3.12 -12.71
CA LEU A 87 -10.44 -2.28 -13.77
C LEU A 87 -11.24 -3.10 -14.79
N ARG A 88 -10.75 -4.27 -15.18
CA ARG A 88 -11.42 -5.16 -16.14
C ARG A 88 -12.70 -5.74 -15.55
N GLU A 89 -12.68 -6.12 -14.29
CA GLU A 89 -13.86 -6.61 -13.55
C GLU A 89 -14.95 -5.55 -13.45
N LEU A 90 -14.58 -4.27 -13.41
CA LEU A 90 -15.51 -3.14 -13.48
C LEU A 90 -16.02 -2.83 -14.89
N GLY A 91 -15.73 -3.70 -15.87
CA GLY A 91 -16.20 -3.58 -17.25
C GLY A 91 -15.44 -2.55 -18.09
N ILE A 92 -14.25 -2.12 -17.66
CA ILE A 92 -13.40 -1.26 -18.49
C ILE A 92 -12.80 -2.09 -19.62
N SER A 93 -13.01 -1.65 -20.86
CA SER A 93 -12.50 -2.33 -22.06
C SER A 93 -10.97 -2.33 -22.13
N ASP A 94 -10.40 -3.31 -22.83
CA ASP A 94 -8.94 -3.43 -23.08
C ASP A 94 -8.31 -2.15 -23.61
N VAL A 95 -9.04 -1.40 -24.42
CA VAL A 95 -8.59 -0.12 -24.99
C VAL A 95 -8.58 0.99 -23.93
N GLY A 96 -9.49 0.93 -22.95
CA GLY A 96 -9.62 1.91 -21.87
C GLY A 96 -8.68 1.68 -20.68
N VAL A 97 -8.29 0.43 -20.42
CA VAL A 97 -7.47 0.04 -19.26
C VAL A 97 -6.11 0.79 -19.24
N PRO A 98 -5.31 0.85 -20.32
CA PRO A 98 -4.00 1.52 -20.28
C PRO A 98 -4.08 3.00 -19.87
N LYS A 99 -5.12 3.71 -20.33
CA LYS A 99 -5.33 5.13 -19.97
C LYS A 99 -5.64 5.30 -18.49
N ARG A 100 -6.44 4.39 -17.91
CA ARG A 100 -6.79 4.41 -16.48
C ARG A 100 -5.60 3.99 -15.62
N MET A 101 -4.87 2.94 -16.01
CA MET A 101 -3.63 2.53 -15.35
C MET A 101 -2.63 3.67 -15.26
N LYS A 102 -2.40 4.40 -16.36
CA LYS A 102 -1.52 5.58 -16.35
C LYS A 102 -1.97 6.68 -15.37
N LYS A 103 -3.29 6.88 -15.23
CA LYS A 103 -3.85 7.83 -14.25
C LYS A 103 -3.60 7.34 -12.82
N LEU A 104 -3.89 6.08 -12.52
CA LEU A 104 -3.71 5.49 -11.19
C LEU A 104 -2.24 5.43 -10.77
N ALA A 105 -1.34 5.07 -11.69
CA ALA A 105 0.10 5.12 -11.45
C ALA A 105 0.58 6.56 -11.15
N ARG A 106 0.12 7.55 -11.92
CA ARG A 106 0.42 8.97 -11.61
C ARG A 106 -0.12 9.38 -10.25
N MET A 107 -1.32 8.92 -9.89
CA MET A 107 -1.89 9.19 -8.57
C MET A 107 -1.02 8.58 -7.47
N PHE A 108 -0.62 7.31 -7.61
CA PHE A 108 0.25 6.61 -6.67
C PHE A 108 1.61 7.32 -6.48
N TYR A 109 2.37 7.54 -7.56
CA TYR A 109 3.71 8.14 -7.45
C TYR A 109 3.68 9.66 -7.19
N GLY A 110 2.62 10.36 -7.64
CA GLY A 110 2.51 11.80 -7.46
C GLY A 110 2.21 12.24 -6.02
N ARG A 111 1.75 11.32 -5.17
CA ARG A 111 1.45 11.59 -3.75
C ARG A 111 2.50 11.10 -2.77
N THR A 112 3.38 10.18 -3.17
CA THR A 112 4.37 9.59 -2.24
C THR A 112 5.26 10.66 -1.62
N ALA A 113 5.73 11.63 -2.41
CA ALA A 113 6.56 12.72 -1.91
C ALA A 113 5.90 13.50 -0.76
N ALA A 114 4.60 13.80 -0.86
CA ALA A 114 3.89 14.50 0.22
C ALA A 114 3.77 13.68 1.50
N TYR A 115 3.69 12.34 1.38
CA TYR A 115 3.68 11.45 2.53
C TYR A 115 5.09 11.29 3.12
N ASP A 116 6.10 11.14 2.27
CA ASP A 116 7.51 11.03 2.64
C ASP A 116 7.97 12.26 3.41
N ASP A 117 7.67 13.45 2.88
CA ASP A 117 8.04 14.73 3.49
C ASP A 117 7.40 14.87 4.87
N ALA A 118 6.11 14.58 4.98
CA ALA A 118 5.38 14.68 6.24
C ALA A 118 5.84 13.65 7.28
N LEU A 119 6.13 12.41 6.88
CA LEU A 119 6.67 11.38 7.78
C LEU A 119 8.10 11.72 8.24
N ARG A 120 8.96 12.17 7.33
CA ARG A 120 10.35 12.57 7.62
C ARG A 120 10.41 13.75 8.58
N GLU A 121 9.52 14.73 8.42
CA GLU A 121 9.45 15.93 9.26
C GLU A 121 8.63 15.72 10.54
N ASN A 122 8.03 14.54 10.71
CA ASN A 122 7.04 14.25 11.76
C ASN A 122 5.89 15.29 11.76
N ASP A 123 5.54 15.84 10.60
CA ASP A 123 4.45 16.80 10.44
C ASP A 123 3.12 16.07 10.23
N ARG A 124 2.50 15.74 11.36
CA ARG A 124 1.18 15.12 11.40
C ARG A 124 0.10 15.93 10.68
N ALA A 125 0.17 17.26 10.75
CA ALA A 125 -0.85 18.13 10.14
C ALA A 125 -0.73 18.13 8.62
N ALA A 126 0.50 18.21 8.09
CA ALA A 126 0.77 18.06 6.67
C ALA A 126 0.33 16.68 6.15
N LEU A 127 0.60 15.61 6.91
CA LEU A 127 0.17 14.26 6.55
C LEU A 127 -1.36 14.15 6.47
N ALA A 128 -2.08 14.67 7.48
CA ALA A 128 -3.54 14.68 7.48
C ALA A 128 -4.12 15.47 6.30
N ALA A 129 -3.54 16.62 5.97
CA ALA A 129 -3.95 17.42 4.82
C ALA A 129 -3.70 16.70 3.48
N ALA A 130 -2.56 16.02 3.34
CA ALA A 130 -2.24 15.22 2.15
C ALA A 130 -3.19 14.03 2.01
N LEU A 131 -3.45 13.29 3.09
CA LEU A 131 -4.40 12.18 3.11
C LEU A 131 -5.82 12.65 2.75
N ALA A 132 -6.27 13.79 3.30
CA ALA A 132 -7.60 14.32 2.98
C ALA A 132 -7.74 14.67 1.50
N ARG A 133 -6.74 15.36 0.93
CA ARG A 133 -6.72 15.70 -0.49
C ARG A 133 -6.74 14.47 -1.40
N ASN A 134 -6.11 13.37 -0.99
CA ASN A 134 -5.95 12.20 -1.84
C ASN A 134 -7.11 11.20 -1.72
N VAL A 135 -7.55 10.92 -0.49
CA VAL A 135 -8.61 9.95 -0.22
C VAL A 135 -10.00 10.54 -0.48
N ARG A 136 -10.17 11.84 -0.21
CA ARG A 136 -11.46 12.54 -0.34
C ARG A 136 -11.30 13.93 -0.99
N PRO A 137 -10.77 14.03 -2.22
CA PRO A 137 -10.48 15.32 -2.89
C PRO A 137 -11.70 16.26 -3.00
N ASP A 138 -12.88 15.68 -3.22
CA ASP A 138 -14.12 16.43 -3.46
C ASP A 138 -15.05 16.44 -2.24
N ALA A 139 -14.59 15.96 -1.08
CA ALA A 139 -15.32 16.09 0.17
C ALA A 139 -14.85 17.34 0.90
N GLY A 140 -15.77 18.01 1.60
CA GLY A 140 -15.43 19.09 2.52
C GLY A 140 -14.53 18.61 3.68
N PRO A 141 -14.45 19.39 4.78
CA PRO A 141 -13.61 19.04 5.92
C PRO A 141 -13.76 17.56 6.36
N TRP A 142 -12.63 16.88 6.57
CA TRP A 142 -12.59 15.49 6.99
C TRP A 142 -11.89 15.37 8.35
N PRO A 143 -12.65 15.46 9.48
CA PRO A 143 -12.06 15.42 10.82
C PRO A 143 -11.22 14.15 11.09
N GLN A 144 -11.66 13.01 10.52
CA GLN A 144 -11.01 11.72 10.69
C GLN A 144 -9.72 11.56 9.87
N ALA A 145 -9.38 12.51 8.98
CA ALA A 145 -8.07 12.54 8.32
C ALA A 145 -6.92 12.54 9.34
N SER A 146 -7.15 13.18 10.49
CA SER A 146 -6.19 13.22 11.59
C SER A 146 -5.99 11.85 12.26
N LEU A 147 -7.05 11.06 12.39
CA LEU A 147 -6.99 9.68 12.89
C LEU A 147 -6.27 8.75 11.91
N LEU A 148 -6.52 8.93 10.62
CA LEU A 148 -5.78 8.20 9.58
C LEU A 148 -4.29 8.59 9.57
N ALA A 149 -3.97 9.86 9.79
CA ALA A 149 -2.58 10.31 9.92
C ALA A 149 -1.88 9.66 11.13
N ASP A 150 -2.54 9.57 12.28
CA ASP A 150 -2.01 8.86 13.46
C ASP A 150 -1.72 7.39 13.14
N TYR A 151 -2.68 6.71 12.51
CA TYR A 151 -2.49 5.34 12.06
C TYR A 151 -1.28 5.19 11.13
N VAL A 152 -1.12 6.09 10.15
CA VAL A 152 0.00 6.03 9.19
C VAL A 152 1.34 6.25 9.90
N CYS A 153 1.40 7.19 10.86
CA CYS A 153 2.59 7.39 11.69
C CYS A 153 2.93 6.13 12.51
N ASP A 154 1.94 5.52 13.13
CA ASP A 154 2.15 4.30 13.94
C ASP A 154 2.50 3.08 13.08
N ALA A 155 1.88 2.95 11.90
CA ALA A 155 2.20 1.92 10.94
C ALA A 155 3.64 2.08 10.44
N SER A 156 4.06 3.31 10.10
CA SER A 156 5.43 3.62 9.69
C SER A 156 6.44 3.20 10.78
N LYS A 157 6.20 3.58 12.05
CA LYS A 157 7.06 3.19 13.18
C LYS A 157 7.10 1.67 13.38
N LYS A 158 5.95 0.99 13.33
CA LYS A 158 5.85 -0.47 13.50
C LYS A 158 6.52 -1.23 12.35
N LEU A 159 6.45 -0.72 11.13
CA LEU A 159 7.16 -1.30 9.98
C LEU A 159 8.67 -1.06 10.09
N ALA A 160 9.10 0.14 10.49
CA ALA A 160 10.51 0.46 10.72
C ALA A 160 11.16 -0.45 11.77
N ALA A 161 10.39 -0.87 12.79
CA ALA A 161 10.88 -1.79 13.82
C ALA A 161 10.95 -3.27 13.38
N GLN A 162 10.38 -3.64 12.22
CA GLN A 162 10.41 -5.02 11.74
C GLN A 162 11.73 -5.33 11.02
N PRO A 163 12.40 -6.46 11.32
CA PRO A 163 13.62 -6.86 10.63
C PRO A 163 13.39 -7.09 9.14
N THR A 164 14.35 -6.68 8.32
CA THR A 164 14.30 -6.84 6.86
C THR A 164 14.15 -8.31 6.47
N GLU A 165 14.80 -9.21 7.21
CA GLU A 165 14.74 -10.65 7.01
C GLU A 165 13.33 -11.21 7.26
N SER A 166 12.57 -10.64 8.20
CA SER A 166 11.19 -11.07 8.46
C SER A 166 10.25 -10.69 7.31
N ILE A 167 10.42 -9.47 6.79
CA ILE A 167 9.66 -9.00 5.62
C ILE A 167 10.05 -9.84 4.39
N ALA A 168 11.35 -10.05 4.16
CA ALA A 168 11.85 -10.89 3.06
C ALA A 168 11.42 -12.36 3.19
N ALA A 169 11.13 -12.85 4.39
CA ALA A 169 10.60 -14.18 4.65
C ALA A 169 9.06 -14.27 4.56
N GLY A 170 8.37 -13.18 4.23
CA GLY A 170 6.94 -13.20 3.94
C GLY A 170 6.03 -12.71 5.07
N THR A 171 6.60 -12.08 6.11
CA THR A 171 5.83 -11.63 7.28
C THR A 171 5.88 -10.11 7.42
N VAL A 172 4.72 -9.47 7.45
CA VAL A 172 4.59 -8.02 7.67
C VAL A 172 3.40 -7.72 8.57
N ALA A 173 3.64 -6.98 9.65
CA ALA A 173 2.61 -6.62 10.62
C ALA A 173 2.23 -5.15 10.53
N PHE A 174 0.92 -4.88 10.47
CA PHE A 174 0.35 -3.55 10.56
C PHE A 174 -0.37 -3.36 11.90
N PRO A 175 -0.47 -2.13 12.42
CA PRO A 175 -1.36 -1.83 13.54
C PRO A 175 -2.81 -2.15 13.20
N ALA A 176 -3.60 -2.45 14.23
CA ALA A 176 -5.05 -2.35 14.13
C ALA A 176 -5.45 -0.87 14.13
N ALA A 177 -6.34 -0.48 13.22
CA ALA A 177 -6.93 0.84 13.17
C ALA A 177 -7.73 1.07 14.46
N GLY A 178 -7.57 2.25 15.07
CA GLY A 178 -8.22 2.58 16.34
C GLY A 178 -7.59 1.93 17.57
N ALA A 179 -6.48 1.20 17.44
CA ALA A 179 -5.67 0.81 18.60
C ALA A 179 -4.95 2.05 19.14
N ALA A 180 -5.53 2.68 20.15
CA ALA A 180 -4.90 3.66 21.03
C ALA A 180 -4.43 2.98 22.31
#